data_AF-A0A8H7KVW5-F1
#
_entry.id   AF-A0A8H7KVW5-F1
#
_cell.length_a   1.000
_cell.length_b   1.000
_cell.length_c   1.000
_cell.angle_alpha   90.00
_cell.angle_beta   90.00
_cell.angle_gamma   90.00
#
_symmetry.space_group_name_H-M   'P 1'
#
loop_
_entity.id
_entity.type
_entity.pdbx_description
1 polymer ?
#
loop_
_entity_poly.entity_id
_entity_poly.type
_entity_poly.pdbx_seq_one_letter_code
_entity_poly.pdbx_strand_id
1 'polypeptide(L)'
;MASKLKSIAYASGNSELVTVKGSLVYIKPGKATPTMVDSIMETITNIPARIGATSLKEILFIALIPGISKWSKGYPNLTLRDVTLRHKNWAQILPLDQMVPGTSDIDAISERFYPFKKASKNTKEGRYFKTGEITLYLALDYPKYQAILMHIEEREFEDEQADSTTIAKGKERELDLMLGIKTADGNHVTGHGGTAFERQNQSGGYLLPQPPVQMPFQPITSVSNCPQTTTPRKKRTYSQVTSPSGTSPNAKRVNSTTYSPNSVKQALMKQKGPSVKAVQSILNTKRIRCLVYIVAPCSFESLITNAKTYSVKHEAQTFTCDLIYDPMGQSKFGGFKRATFGHTSVPIFGSSAGSKVCIKQAFYTKKGAPKIRYMYDSAAQMNHLTRDINCSRWADASMQLVYNLVDETRAQQGGQPPLEVPRLRFVKMALAIAENDDHDTYLLEEVIDEKQDGPFLKYINNNSAVPVPLVSPDRAYIAKFLSFAQHVQFTKTGYMRTHSAH
;
A
#
# COMPACT_ATOMS: atom_id res chain seq x y z
N MET A 1 -6.70 13.90 15.03
CA MET A 1 -5.42 13.93 15.77
C MET A 1 -4.16 13.87 14.90
N ALA A 2 -3.98 12.89 14.02
CA ALA A 2 -2.73 12.77 13.25
C ALA A 2 -2.42 14.01 12.37
N SER A 3 -3.41 14.83 11.99
CA SER A 3 -3.19 16.13 11.33
C SER A 3 -2.61 17.20 12.27
N LYS A 4 -3.00 17.22 13.56
CA LYS A 4 -2.46 18.15 14.58
C LYS A 4 -1.02 17.80 14.95
N LEU A 5 -0.67 16.52 14.93
CA LEU A 5 0.69 16.04 15.19
C LEU A 5 1.65 16.30 14.03
N LYS A 6 1.16 16.26 12.79
CA LYS A 6 1.97 16.57 11.60
C LYS A 6 2.15 18.07 11.38
N SER A 7 1.18 18.93 11.73
CA SER A 7 1.41 20.39 11.64
C SER A 7 2.54 20.87 12.56
N ILE A 8 2.74 20.21 13.71
CA ILE A 8 3.85 20.49 14.63
C ILE A 8 5.19 19.94 14.09
N ALA A 9 5.16 18.76 13.45
CA ALA A 9 6.36 18.09 12.91
C ALA A 9 6.99 18.77 11.68
N TYR A 10 6.19 19.46 10.86
CA TYR A 10 6.60 20.00 9.56
C TYR A 10 6.78 21.52 9.52
N ALA A 11 6.56 22.24 10.64
CA ALA A 11 6.76 23.68 10.70
C ALA A 11 8.25 24.08 10.76
N SER A 12 9.15 23.19 11.20
CA SER A 12 10.60 23.42 11.18
C SER A 12 11.23 22.63 10.03
N GLY A 13 11.91 23.32 9.10
CA GLY A 13 12.49 22.75 7.86
C GLY A 13 13.53 21.62 8.01
N ASN A 14 13.79 21.13 9.23
CA ASN A 14 14.50 19.90 9.50
C ASN A 14 13.54 18.97 10.25
N SER A 15 13.04 17.92 9.61
CA SER A 15 12.12 16.99 10.24
C SER A 15 12.88 16.14 11.29
N GLU A 16 12.85 16.58 12.54
CA GLU A 16 13.45 15.92 13.70
C GLU A 16 12.61 14.71 14.12
N LEU A 17 12.73 13.63 13.34
CA LEU A 17 11.89 12.44 13.42
C LEU A 17 12.63 11.25 14.04
N VAL A 18 11.94 10.50 14.89
CA VAL A 18 12.46 9.35 15.64
C VAL A 18 11.56 8.12 15.45
N THR A 19 12.09 6.97 15.83
CA THR A 19 11.36 5.70 15.88
C THR A 19 11.01 5.37 17.32
N VAL A 20 9.76 4.98 17.57
CA VAL A 20 9.28 4.57 18.89
C VAL A 20 8.86 3.10 18.84
N LYS A 21 9.42 2.28 19.72
CA LYS A 21 8.94 0.91 19.98
C LYS A 21 7.99 0.95 21.18
N GLY A 22 6.71 0.70 20.93
CA GLY A 22 5.67 0.62 21.95
C GLY A 22 5.40 -0.83 22.33
N SER A 23 5.11 -1.09 23.62
CA SER A 23 4.58 -2.39 24.06
C SER A 23 3.52 -2.20 25.14
N LEU A 24 2.53 -3.10 25.17
CA LEU A 24 1.57 -3.19 26.27
C LEU A 24 2.15 -4.08 27.37
N VAL A 25 2.17 -3.57 28.61
CA VAL A 25 2.75 -4.27 29.76
C VAL A 25 1.87 -4.10 31.00
N TYR A 26 2.07 -4.93 32.00
CA TYR A 26 1.48 -4.77 33.34
C TYR A 26 2.51 -5.12 34.42
N ILE A 27 2.27 -4.73 35.67
CA ILE A 27 3.03 -5.22 36.82
C ILE A 27 2.10 -6.02 37.72
N LYS A 28 2.47 -7.27 38.00
CA LYS A 28 1.80 -8.09 39.01
C LYS A 28 2.15 -7.58 40.41
N PRO A 29 1.19 -7.50 41.35
CA PRO A 29 1.46 -7.16 42.74
C PRO A 29 2.61 -8.01 43.32
N GLY A 30 3.57 -7.36 43.98
CA GLY A 30 4.77 -8.01 44.52
C GLY A 30 5.90 -8.28 43.51
N LYS A 31 5.76 -7.89 42.23
CA LYS A 31 6.84 -7.94 41.23
C LYS A 31 7.36 -6.54 40.91
N ALA A 32 8.66 -6.41 40.73
CA ALA A 32 9.30 -5.15 40.33
C ALA A 32 9.40 -4.98 38.80
N THR A 33 9.39 -6.08 38.06
CA THR A 33 9.60 -6.09 36.61
C THR A 33 8.28 -6.12 35.84
N PRO A 34 8.08 -5.25 34.84
CA PRO A 34 6.91 -5.31 33.99
C PRO A 34 6.89 -6.60 33.16
N THR A 35 5.69 -7.15 32.98
CA THR A 35 5.42 -8.32 32.14
C THR A 35 4.69 -7.86 30.88
N MET A 36 5.14 -8.32 29.72
CA MET A 36 4.52 -7.99 28.43
C MET A 36 3.21 -8.76 28.27
N VAL A 37 2.17 -8.09 27.77
CA VAL A 37 0.89 -8.73 27.47
C VAL A 37 0.98 -9.35 26.07
N ASP A 38 0.90 -10.68 25.98
CA ASP A 38 0.80 -11.47 24.73
C ASP A 38 1.72 -11.02 23.57
N SER A 39 2.93 -10.55 23.90
CA SER A 39 3.87 -9.98 22.91
C SER A 39 3.30 -8.80 22.08
N ILE A 40 2.31 -8.07 22.60
CA ILE A 40 1.69 -6.92 21.93
C ILE A 40 2.69 -5.76 21.88
N MET A 41 3.30 -5.58 20.71
CA MET A 41 4.29 -4.53 20.47
C MET A 41 4.20 -3.99 19.05
N GLU A 42 4.56 -2.71 18.88
CA GLU A 42 4.57 -2.04 17.59
C GLU A 42 5.78 -1.12 17.44
N THR A 43 6.25 -0.94 16.21
CA THR A 43 7.32 0.00 15.88
C THR A 43 6.75 1.13 15.01
N ILE A 44 6.71 2.33 15.58
CA ILE A 44 6.14 3.51 14.94
C ILE A 44 7.28 4.42 14.50
N THR A 45 7.37 4.66 13.20
CA THR A 45 8.37 5.57 12.61
C THR A 45 7.79 6.97 12.44
N ASN A 46 8.68 7.95 12.21
CA ASN A 46 8.31 9.33 11.93
C ASN A 46 7.56 10.03 13.08
N ILE A 47 7.96 9.74 14.33
CA ILE A 47 7.45 10.48 15.51
C ILE A 47 8.30 11.74 15.72
N PRO A 48 7.71 12.93 15.91
CA PRO A 48 8.48 14.13 16.22
C PRO A 48 9.22 13.98 17.55
N ALA A 49 10.51 14.34 17.59
CA ALA A 49 11.30 14.29 18.82
C ALA A 49 10.76 15.24 19.92
N ARG A 50 10.08 16.31 19.50
CA ARG A 50 9.45 17.33 20.36
C ARG A 50 7.95 17.10 20.59
N ILE A 51 7.52 15.85 20.71
CA ILE A 51 6.13 15.47 20.97
C ILE A 51 5.78 15.57 22.47
N GLY A 52 4.58 16.03 22.80
CA GLY A 52 4.02 16.00 24.16
C GLY A 52 3.64 14.59 24.63
N ALA A 53 3.58 14.38 25.95
CA ALA A 53 3.31 13.07 26.54
C ALA A 53 1.91 12.57 26.19
N THR A 54 0.91 13.46 26.19
CA THR A 54 -0.48 13.13 25.87
C THR A 54 -0.60 12.60 24.45
N SER A 55 -0.02 13.33 23.50
CA SER A 55 -0.03 12.95 22.09
C SER A 55 0.75 11.66 21.83
N LEU A 56 1.89 11.50 22.49
CA LEU A 56 2.72 10.30 22.37
C LEU A 56 2.00 9.06 22.90
N LYS A 57 1.34 9.18 24.07
CA LYS A 57 0.51 8.13 24.67
C LYS A 57 -0.62 7.72 23.73
N GLU A 58 -1.32 8.68 23.14
CA GLU A 58 -2.41 8.44 22.21
C GLU A 58 -1.95 7.73 20.93
N ILE A 59 -0.86 8.19 20.30
CA ILE A 59 -0.28 7.52 19.12
C ILE A 59 0.06 6.07 19.41
N LEU A 60 0.71 5.81 20.56
CA LEU A 60 1.06 4.45 20.97
C LEU A 60 -0.18 3.60 21.22
N PHE A 61 -1.20 4.15 21.88
CA PHE A 61 -2.43 3.42 22.15
C PHE A 61 -3.11 3.02 20.85
N ILE A 62 -3.30 3.96 19.92
CA ILE A 62 -3.90 3.71 18.61
C ILE A 62 -3.11 2.65 17.83
N ALA A 63 -1.78 2.73 17.85
CA ALA A 63 -0.94 1.75 17.16
C ALA A 63 -1.10 0.33 17.74
N LEU A 64 -1.28 0.21 19.06
CA LEU A 64 -1.43 -1.07 19.74
C LEU A 64 -2.87 -1.61 19.75
N ILE A 65 -3.89 -0.80 19.41
CA ILE A 65 -5.31 -1.21 19.38
C ILE A 65 -5.54 -2.54 18.66
N PRO A 66 -4.99 -2.81 17.45
CA PRO A 66 -5.25 -4.08 16.77
C PRO A 66 -4.79 -5.31 17.57
N GLY A 67 -3.61 -5.22 18.20
CA GLY A 67 -3.09 -6.27 19.07
C GLY A 67 -3.91 -6.41 20.35
N ILE A 68 -4.26 -5.27 20.96
CA ILE A 68 -5.12 -5.20 22.15
C ILE A 68 -6.49 -5.83 21.89
N SER A 69 -7.19 -5.43 20.83
CA SER A 69 -8.54 -5.92 20.50
C SER A 69 -8.55 -7.41 20.22
N LYS A 70 -7.52 -7.93 19.55
CA LYS A 70 -7.36 -9.36 19.30
C LYS A 70 -7.15 -10.14 20.60
N TRP A 71 -6.18 -9.73 21.42
CA TRP A 71 -5.88 -10.39 22.69
C TRP A 71 -7.05 -10.34 23.67
N SER A 72 -7.70 -9.19 23.80
CA SER A 72 -8.79 -8.96 24.76
C SER A 72 -10.16 -9.50 24.32
N LYS A 73 -10.25 -10.20 23.17
CA LYS A 73 -11.52 -10.67 22.58
C LYS A 73 -12.63 -9.61 22.62
N GLY A 74 -12.28 -8.38 22.24
CA GLY A 74 -13.22 -7.27 22.15
C GLY A 74 -13.68 -6.67 23.49
N TYR A 75 -12.89 -6.77 24.57
CA TYR A 75 -13.25 -6.20 25.88
C TYR A 75 -13.76 -4.75 25.78
N PRO A 76 -15.02 -4.46 26.18
CA PRO A 76 -15.72 -3.24 25.76
C PRO A 76 -15.27 -1.93 26.43
N ASN A 77 -14.31 -1.94 27.36
CA ASN A 77 -14.03 -0.78 28.22
C ASN A 77 -12.53 -0.46 28.39
N LEU A 78 -11.69 -0.86 27.45
CA LEU A 78 -10.28 -0.48 27.49
C LEU A 78 -10.07 0.84 26.73
N THR A 79 -9.76 1.90 27.47
CA THR A 79 -9.61 3.27 26.96
C THR A 79 -8.19 3.79 27.19
N LEU A 80 -7.88 4.95 26.61
CA LEU A 80 -6.60 5.63 26.82
C LEU A 80 -6.33 5.99 28.31
N ARG A 81 -7.37 6.07 29.14
CA ARG A 81 -7.26 6.41 30.58
C ARG A 81 -6.75 5.22 31.41
N ASP A 82 -6.98 4.00 30.93
CA ASP A 82 -6.66 2.77 31.65
C ASP A 82 -5.20 2.34 31.53
N VAL A 83 -4.41 3.08 30.74
CA VAL A 83 -2.98 2.82 30.55
C VAL A 83 -2.15 4.01 30.99
N THR A 84 -0.91 3.78 31.41
CA THR A 84 0.05 4.82 31.80
C THR A 84 1.27 4.77 30.89
N LEU A 85 1.68 5.92 30.33
CA LEU A 85 2.88 5.99 29.50
C LEU A 85 4.13 5.93 30.40
N ARG A 86 5.03 4.98 30.12
CA ARG A 86 6.28 4.80 30.86
C ARG A 86 7.48 4.63 29.93
N HIS A 87 8.64 5.06 30.40
CA HIS A 87 9.92 4.77 29.76
C HIS A 87 10.44 3.38 30.16
N LYS A 88 11.44 2.86 29.44
CA LYS A 88 12.00 1.51 29.69
C LYS A 88 12.60 1.31 31.08
N ASN A 89 13.01 2.38 31.75
CA ASN A 89 13.51 2.37 33.15
C ASN A 89 12.37 2.54 34.17
N TRP A 90 11.12 2.31 33.75
CA TRP A 90 9.89 2.44 34.54
C TRP A 90 9.53 3.85 35.02
N ALA A 91 10.24 4.89 34.58
CA ALA A 91 9.86 6.27 34.82
C ALA A 91 8.53 6.60 34.11
N GLN A 92 7.57 7.15 34.84
CA GLN A 92 6.30 7.61 34.28
C GLN A 92 6.52 8.89 33.47
N ILE A 93 5.96 8.94 32.26
CA ILE A 93 6.01 10.12 31.40
C ILE A 93 4.67 10.84 31.57
N LEU A 94 4.71 11.99 32.26
CA LEU A 94 3.54 12.82 32.51
C LEU A 94 3.48 13.98 31.50
N PRO A 95 2.27 14.44 31.14
CA PRO A 95 2.09 15.70 30.42
C PRO A 95 2.69 16.88 31.20
N LEU A 96 3.44 17.75 30.51
CA LEU A 96 4.17 18.84 31.17
C LEU A 96 3.21 19.87 31.80
N ASP A 97 2.05 20.09 31.19
CA ASP A 97 0.98 20.96 31.69
C ASP A 97 0.39 20.49 33.03
N GLN A 98 0.44 19.19 33.33
CA GLN A 98 0.06 18.64 34.63
C GLN A 98 1.13 18.85 35.70
N MET A 99 2.40 18.96 35.30
CA MET A 99 3.51 19.19 36.23
C MET A 99 3.71 20.68 36.52
N VAL A 100 3.55 21.53 35.51
CA VAL A 100 3.72 22.97 35.59
C VAL A 100 2.54 23.64 34.88
N PRO A 101 1.50 24.07 35.63
CA PRO A 101 0.34 24.74 35.04
C PRO A 101 0.74 25.93 34.15
N GLY A 102 0.17 26.00 32.95
CA GLY A 102 0.46 27.05 31.96
C GLY A 102 1.62 26.74 31.02
N THR A 103 2.30 25.60 31.17
CA THR A 103 3.28 25.12 30.17
C THR A 103 2.59 24.26 29.10
N SER A 104 3.14 24.28 27.88
CA SER A 104 2.67 23.43 26.79
C SER A 104 3.19 22.00 26.97
N ASP A 105 2.36 20.98 26.77
CA ASP A 105 2.77 19.57 26.72
C ASP A 105 3.64 19.31 25.47
N ILE A 106 4.95 19.51 25.59
CA ILE A 106 5.96 19.31 24.55
C ILE A 106 7.17 18.58 25.14
N ASP A 107 8.03 18.06 24.26
CA ASP A 107 9.37 17.57 24.61
C ASP A 107 9.42 16.33 25.54
N ALA A 108 8.37 15.51 25.60
CA ALA A 108 8.26 14.34 26.48
C ALA A 108 9.37 13.27 26.28
N ILE A 109 10.00 13.25 25.11
CA ILE A 109 11.11 12.33 24.78
C ILE A 109 12.34 13.06 24.22
N SER A 110 12.33 14.40 24.20
CA SER A 110 13.33 15.19 23.47
C SER A 110 14.73 14.99 24.05
N GLU A 111 14.88 14.93 25.38
CA GLU A 111 16.16 14.83 26.07
C GLU A 111 17.04 13.69 25.53
N ARG A 112 16.42 12.57 25.13
CA ARG A 112 17.11 11.42 24.54
C ARG A 112 17.75 11.72 23.18
N PHE A 113 17.13 12.59 22.40
CA PHE A 113 17.49 12.88 21.01
C PHE A 113 18.22 14.21 20.83
N TYR A 114 18.36 15.01 21.90
CA TYR A 114 19.15 16.23 21.92
C TYR A 114 20.28 16.14 22.97
N PRO A 115 21.22 15.19 22.82
CA PRO A 115 22.33 15.07 23.75
C PRO A 115 23.15 16.36 23.77
N PHE A 116 23.61 16.71 24.97
CA PHE A 116 24.49 17.85 25.16
C PHE A 116 25.90 17.54 24.65
N LYS A 117 26.39 18.31 23.67
CA LYS A 117 27.77 18.21 23.20
C LYS A 117 28.61 19.25 23.92
N LYS A 118 29.54 18.80 24.77
CA LYS A 118 30.56 19.68 25.36
C LYS A 118 31.35 20.38 24.24
N ALA A 119 31.72 21.64 24.47
CA ALA A 119 32.56 22.38 23.54
C ALA A 119 33.82 21.58 23.19
N SER A 120 34.13 21.50 21.91
CA SER A 120 35.43 21.03 21.43
C SER A 120 36.14 22.19 20.73
N LYS A 121 37.46 22.08 20.47
CA LYS A 121 38.25 23.13 19.80
C LYS A 121 37.58 23.70 18.52
N ASN A 122 36.73 22.91 17.85
CA ASN A 122 36.06 23.27 16.60
C ASN A 122 34.53 23.22 16.66
N THR A 123 33.89 23.02 17.82
CA THR A 123 32.43 22.93 17.90
C THR A 123 31.92 23.68 19.11
N LYS A 124 31.01 24.65 18.87
CA LYS A 124 30.29 25.35 19.93
C LYS A 124 29.50 24.35 20.77
N GLU A 125 29.47 24.61 22.06
CA GLU A 125 28.61 23.89 23.00
C GLU A 125 27.15 24.02 22.57
N GLY A 126 26.42 22.91 22.58
CA GLY A 126 25.04 22.92 22.13
C GLY A 126 24.40 21.54 22.11
N ARG A 127 23.07 21.56 22.00
CA ARG A 127 22.26 20.37 21.73
C ARG A 127 22.12 20.21 20.23
N TYR A 128 22.33 19.00 19.73
CA TYR A 128 22.12 18.66 18.33
C TYR A 128 21.16 17.48 18.24
N PHE A 129 20.29 17.51 17.24
CA PHE A 129 19.39 16.41 17.00
C PHE A 129 20.16 15.16 16.56
N LYS A 130 19.89 14.03 17.21
CA LYS A 130 20.37 12.71 16.82
C LYS A 130 19.16 11.81 16.57
N THR A 131 18.98 11.36 15.33
CA THR A 131 17.96 10.34 15.04
C THR A 131 18.24 9.06 15.82
N GLY A 132 17.19 8.33 16.16
CA GLY A 132 17.35 7.10 16.92
C GLY A 132 16.02 6.44 17.23
N GLU A 133 16.11 5.49 18.16
CA GLU A 133 15.00 4.70 18.62
C GLU A 133 14.85 4.82 20.14
N ILE A 134 13.60 4.84 20.61
CA ILE A 134 13.24 4.77 22.03
C ILE A 134 12.20 3.69 22.27
N THR A 135 12.31 2.99 23.40
CA THR A 135 11.33 1.98 23.85
C THR A 135 10.47 2.57 24.94
N LEU A 136 9.15 2.52 24.74
CA LEU A 136 8.14 3.03 25.65
C LEU A 136 7.10 1.95 25.94
N TYR A 137 6.47 2.06 27.10
CA TYR A 137 5.46 1.13 27.57
C TYR A 137 4.14 1.84 27.80
N LEU A 138 3.04 1.18 27.40
CA LEU A 138 1.71 1.46 27.93
C LEU A 138 1.45 0.47 29.06
N ALA A 139 1.61 0.93 30.29
CA ALA A 139 1.41 0.14 31.49
C ALA A 139 -0.08 0.09 31.82
N LEU A 140 -0.67 -1.09 31.71
CA LEU A 140 -2.04 -1.39 32.09
C LEU A 140 -2.12 -1.65 33.60
N ASP A 141 -3.10 -1.04 34.26
CA ASP A 141 -3.33 -1.27 35.68
C ASP A 141 -3.71 -2.73 35.94
N TYR A 142 -3.14 -3.33 36.99
CA TYR A 142 -3.30 -4.75 37.26
C TYR A 142 -4.77 -5.19 37.45
N PRO A 143 -5.63 -4.46 38.19
CA PRO A 143 -7.05 -4.80 38.27
C PRO A 143 -7.74 -4.81 36.91
N LYS A 144 -7.36 -3.88 36.01
CA LYS A 144 -7.90 -3.83 34.64
C LYS A 144 -7.43 -5.02 33.82
N TYR A 145 -6.15 -5.39 33.94
CA TYR A 145 -5.61 -6.60 33.33
C TYR A 145 -6.37 -7.86 33.78
N GLN A 146 -6.65 -8.00 35.08
CA GLN A 146 -7.44 -9.13 35.59
C GLN A 146 -8.87 -9.15 35.04
N ALA A 147 -9.53 -7.99 34.98
CA ALA A 147 -10.88 -7.90 34.39
C ALA A 147 -10.90 -8.33 32.91
N ILE A 148 -9.85 -8.01 32.15
CA ILE A 148 -9.73 -8.47 30.76
C ILE A 148 -9.50 -9.99 30.69
N LEU A 149 -8.67 -10.55 31.58
CA LEU A 149 -8.49 -12.01 31.63
C LEU A 149 -9.80 -12.74 31.94
N MET A 150 -10.59 -12.25 32.90
CA MET A 150 -11.90 -12.82 33.21
C MET A 150 -12.84 -12.77 32.00
N HIS A 151 -12.89 -11.65 31.28
CA HIS A 151 -13.67 -11.54 30.04
C HIS A 151 -13.21 -12.52 28.97
N ILE A 152 -11.89 -12.73 28.82
CA ILE A 152 -11.37 -13.71 27.86
C ILE A 152 -11.84 -15.12 28.24
N GLU A 153 -11.75 -15.49 29.52
CA GLU A 153 -12.22 -16.79 30.02
C GLU A 153 -13.73 -16.99 29.82
N GLU A 154 -14.54 -15.97 30.11
CA GLU A 154 -15.99 -15.98 29.88
C GLU A 154 -16.32 -16.22 28.40
N ARG A 155 -15.61 -15.53 27.49
CA ARG A 155 -15.78 -15.70 26.04
C ARG A 155 -15.34 -17.08 25.54
N GLU A 156 -14.28 -17.64 26.11
CA GLU A 156 -13.84 -19.01 25.80
C GLU A 156 -14.87 -20.04 26.20
N PHE A 157 -15.46 -19.87 27.38
CA PHE A 157 -16.50 -20.73 27.87
C PHE A 157 -17.78 -20.65 27.02
N GLU A 158 -18.17 -19.45 26.55
CA GLU A 158 -19.29 -19.27 25.61
C GLU A 158 -19.05 -19.98 24.27
N ASP A 159 -17.84 -19.85 23.73
CA ASP A 159 -17.46 -20.47 22.45
C ASP A 159 -17.47 -22.02 22.58
N GLU A 160 -16.98 -22.58 23.69
CA GLU A 160 -17.03 -24.03 23.96
C GLU A 160 -18.46 -24.59 24.12
N GLN A 161 -19.37 -23.83 24.72
CA GLN A 161 -20.78 -24.21 24.81
C GLN A 161 -21.49 -24.15 23.46
N ALA A 162 -21.18 -23.15 22.64
CA ALA A 162 -21.73 -23.02 21.29
C ALA A 162 -21.30 -24.21 20.41
N ASP A 163 -20.03 -24.63 20.50
CA ASP A 163 -19.51 -25.80 19.80
C ASP A 163 -20.15 -27.10 20.29
N SER A 164 -20.29 -27.28 21.60
CA SER A 164 -20.94 -28.46 22.19
C SER A 164 -22.42 -28.59 21.76
N THR A 165 -23.14 -27.48 21.71
CA THR A 165 -24.54 -27.44 21.26
C THR A 165 -24.66 -27.75 19.77
N THR A 166 -23.70 -27.29 18.96
CA THR A 166 -23.66 -27.56 17.52
C THR A 166 -23.38 -29.04 17.24
N ILE A 167 -22.48 -29.67 18.01
CA ILE A 167 -22.20 -31.10 17.91
C ILE A 167 -23.42 -31.93 18.35
N ALA A 168 -24.09 -31.55 19.44
CA ALA A 168 -25.29 -32.26 19.91
C ALA A 168 -26.43 -32.24 18.87
N LYS A 169 -26.70 -31.07 18.27
CA LYS A 169 -27.70 -30.92 17.19
C LYS A 169 -27.29 -31.66 15.91
N GLY A 170 -26.00 -31.74 15.61
CA GLY A 170 -25.47 -32.54 14.52
C GLY A 170 -25.73 -34.03 14.71
N LYS A 171 -25.50 -34.54 15.93
CA LYS A 171 -25.73 -35.96 16.28
C LYS A 171 -27.21 -36.34 16.34
N GLU A 172 -28.10 -35.47 16.81
CA GLU A 172 -29.55 -35.72 16.73
C GLU A 172 -30.03 -35.87 15.28
N ARG A 173 -29.56 -35.00 14.37
CA ARG A 173 -29.89 -35.12 12.94
C ARG A 173 -29.34 -36.40 12.31
N GLU A 174 -28.16 -36.84 12.72
CA GLU A 174 -27.56 -38.09 12.24
C GLU A 174 -28.33 -39.32 12.77
N LEU A 175 -28.76 -39.28 14.03
CA LEU A 175 -29.58 -40.33 14.65
C LEU A 175 -30.97 -40.43 14.03
N ASP A 176 -31.62 -39.28 13.76
CA ASP A 176 -32.90 -39.21 13.04
C ASP A 176 -32.79 -39.77 11.62
N LEU A 177 -31.67 -39.54 10.94
CA LEU A 177 -31.39 -40.12 9.63
C LEU A 177 -31.20 -41.64 9.70
N MET A 178 -30.50 -42.15 10.73
CA MET A 178 -30.27 -43.59 10.92
C MET A 178 -31.52 -44.36 11.35
N LEU A 179 -32.39 -43.75 12.16
CA LEU A 179 -33.61 -44.40 12.66
C LEU A 179 -34.74 -44.41 11.62
N GLY A 180 -34.56 -43.78 10.45
CA GLY A 180 -35.51 -43.85 9.35
C GLY A 180 -36.89 -43.32 9.72
N ILE A 181 -36.98 -42.45 10.72
CA ILE A 181 -38.22 -41.81 11.14
C ILE A 181 -38.59 -40.81 10.04
N LYS A 182 -39.30 -41.31 9.02
CA LYS A 182 -40.03 -40.47 8.08
C LYS A 182 -41.05 -39.70 8.92
N THR A 183 -40.77 -38.43 9.21
CA THR A 183 -41.79 -37.52 9.74
C THR A 183 -42.96 -37.53 8.75
N ALA A 184 -44.02 -38.23 9.15
CA ALA A 184 -45.23 -38.40 8.37
C ALA A 184 -46.05 -37.12 8.44
N ASP A 185 -45.66 -36.12 7.67
CA ASP A 185 -46.55 -35.01 7.29
C ASP A 185 -46.51 -34.87 5.78
N GLY A 186 -47.08 -35.90 5.13
CA GLY A 186 -47.61 -35.78 3.79
C GLY A 186 -49.04 -35.25 3.90
N ASN A 187 -49.27 -34.02 3.44
CA ASN A 187 -50.59 -33.62 2.98
C ASN A 187 -50.47 -32.98 1.60
N HIS A 188 -50.32 -33.88 0.62
CA HIS A 188 -50.46 -33.57 -0.79
C HIS A 188 -51.94 -33.73 -1.15
N VAL A 189 -52.70 -32.63 -1.12
CA VAL A 189 -54.07 -32.59 -1.67
C VAL A 189 -53.98 -32.00 -3.08
N THR A 190 -54.08 -32.87 -4.07
CA THR A 190 -54.41 -32.52 -5.45
C THR A 190 -55.93 -32.37 -5.56
N GLY A 191 -56.42 -31.15 -5.78
CA GLY A 191 -57.83 -30.87 -6.01
C GLY A 191 -58.01 -29.84 -7.12
N HIS A 192 -58.41 -30.30 -8.30
CA HIS A 192 -58.99 -29.47 -9.35
C HIS A 192 -60.37 -28.96 -8.90
N GLY A 193 -60.58 -27.65 -9.00
CA GLY A 193 -61.88 -27.00 -8.84
C GLY A 193 -61.75 -25.52 -9.16
N GLY A 194 -62.13 -25.13 -10.37
CA GLY A 194 -62.17 -23.73 -10.77
C GLY A 194 -63.40 -23.02 -10.20
N THR A 195 -63.24 -21.74 -9.87
CA THR A 195 -64.21 -20.66 -10.12
C THR A 195 -63.50 -19.31 -10.04
N ALA A 196 -63.99 -18.39 -10.86
CA ALA A 196 -63.48 -17.05 -11.13
C ALA A 196 -63.25 -16.15 -9.90
N PHE A 197 -62.26 -15.24 -9.98
CA PHE A 197 -62.47 -13.79 -9.98
C PHE A 197 -61.14 -13.03 -10.12
N GLU A 198 -60.96 -12.42 -11.29
CA GLU A 198 -60.58 -11.01 -11.49
C GLU A 198 -59.40 -10.40 -10.69
N ARG A 199 -58.23 -10.28 -11.33
CA ARG A 199 -57.44 -9.02 -11.33
C ARG A 199 -56.72 -8.82 -12.66
N GLN A 200 -56.99 -7.65 -13.23
CA GLN A 200 -56.42 -7.09 -14.43
C GLN A 200 -54.88 -7.06 -14.38
N ASN A 201 -54.25 -7.57 -15.44
CA ASN A 201 -52.88 -7.18 -15.79
C ASN A 201 -52.86 -6.78 -17.26
N GLN A 202 -52.67 -5.47 -17.48
CA GLN A 202 -52.54 -4.86 -18.79
C GLN A 202 -51.21 -5.29 -19.42
N SER A 203 -51.33 -5.80 -20.64
CA SER A 203 -50.26 -6.02 -21.60
C SER A 203 -49.69 -4.69 -22.09
N GLY A 204 -48.42 -4.42 -21.78
CA GLY A 204 -47.60 -3.39 -22.42
C GLY A 204 -46.40 -4.03 -23.09
N GLY A 205 -46.50 -4.26 -24.40
CA GLY A 205 -45.38 -4.72 -25.22
C GLY A 205 -44.32 -3.63 -25.37
N TYR A 206 -43.07 -3.96 -25.07
CA TYR A 206 -41.91 -3.16 -25.46
C TYR A 206 -41.02 -3.99 -26.38
N LEU A 207 -40.93 -3.50 -27.61
CA LEU A 207 -39.99 -3.90 -28.65
C LEU A 207 -38.56 -3.67 -28.13
N LEU A 208 -37.74 -4.72 -28.18
CA LEU A 208 -36.29 -4.63 -27.98
C LEU A 208 -35.67 -3.85 -29.16
N PRO A 209 -34.84 -2.81 -28.92
CA PRO A 209 -34.04 -2.22 -29.99
C PRO A 209 -32.91 -3.18 -30.36
N GLN A 210 -32.72 -3.39 -31.66
CA GLN A 210 -31.55 -4.09 -32.19
C GLN A 210 -30.25 -3.31 -31.88
N PRO A 211 -29.12 -4.01 -31.70
CA PRO A 211 -27.84 -3.37 -31.46
C PRO A 211 -27.35 -2.64 -32.73
N PRO A 212 -26.73 -1.45 -32.61
CA PRO A 212 -26.20 -0.75 -33.75
C PRO A 212 -24.96 -1.45 -34.33
N VAL A 213 -24.95 -1.48 -35.65
CA VAL A 213 -23.88 -1.95 -36.54
C VAL A 213 -22.53 -1.32 -36.17
N GLN A 214 -21.51 -2.16 -35.99
CA GLN A 214 -20.13 -1.74 -35.76
C GLN A 214 -19.58 -0.99 -36.98
N MET A 215 -19.16 0.25 -36.78
CA MET A 215 -18.38 1.03 -37.74
C MET A 215 -16.87 0.82 -37.48
N PRO A 216 -16.03 0.75 -38.54
CA PRO A 216 -14.59 0.54 -38.39
C PRO A 216 -13.89 1.79 -37.84
N PHE A 217 -12.99 1.56 -36.88
CA PHE A 217 -12.10 2.57 -36.31
C PHE A 217 -11.14 3.15 -37.38
N GLN A 218 -11.18 4.47 -37.55
CA GLN A 218 -10.13 5.25 -38.23
C GLN A 218 -9.20 5.87 -37.17
N PRO A 219 -7.87 5.95 -37.39
CA PRO A 219 -6.94 6.53 -36.43
C PRO A 219 -7.03 8.06 -36.46
N ILE A 220 -7.30 8.67 -35.29
CA ILE A 220 -7.23 10.13 -35.11
C ILE A 220 -5.77 10.51 -34.84
N THR A 221 -5.15 11.19 -35.81
CA THR A 221 -3.93 11.97 -35.62
C THR A 221 -4.31 13.38 -35.14
N SER A 222 -4.34 13.60 -33.83
CA SER A 222 -4.51 14.94 -33.27
C SER A 222 -3.15 15.59 -33.00
N VAL A 223 -2.81 16.55 -33.87
CA VAL A 223 -1.71 17.50 -33.72
C VAL A 223 -2.09 18.50 -32.62
N SER A 224 -1.39 18.48 -31.49
CA SER A 224 -1.58 19.44 -30.40
C SER A 224 -0.61 20.62 -30.56
N ASN A 225 -1.13 21.75 -31.06
CA ASN A 225 -0.45 23.04 -31.01
C ASN A 225 -0.46 23.58 -29.57
N CYS A 226 0.73 23.79 -29.01
CA CYS A 226 0.94 24.39 -27.70
C CYS A 226 1.35 25.87 -27.87
N PRO A 227 0.63 26.85 -27.29
CA PRO A 227 1.04 28.24 -27.33
C PRO A 227 2.19 28.51 -26.36
N GLN A 228 3.33 28.97 -26.89
CA GLN A 228 4.47 29.43 -26.11
C GLN A 228 4.18 30.79 -25.48
N THR A 229 4.14 30.83 -24.16
CA THR A 229 4.23 32.05 -23.36
C THR A 229 5.68 32.55 -23.35
N THR A 230 5.91 33.73 -23.93
CA THR A 230 7.19 34.44 -23.93
C THR A 230 7.33 35.28 -22.65
N THR A 231 8.35 35.00 -21.84
CA THR A 231 8.80 35.88 -20.76
C THR A 231 9.90 36.84 -21.26
N PRO A 232 9.94 38.10 -20.79
CA PRO A 232 10.81 39.12 -21.36
C PRO A 232 12.29 38.95 -20.95
N ARG A 233 13.15 38.82 -21.97
CA ARG A 233 14.61 38.71 -21.87
C ARG A 233 15.22 40.10 -21.64
N LYS A 234 15.96 40.26 -20.54
CA LYS A 234 16.73 41.48 -20.20
C LYS A 234 17.70 41.86 -21.32
N LYS A 235 17.62 43.13 -21.72
CA LYS A 235 18.52 43.82 -22.67
C LYS A 235 19.97 43.70 -22.20
N ARG A 236 20.83 43.17 -23.06
CA ARG A 236 22.29 43.22 -22.91
C ARG A 236 22.83 44.12 -24.02
N THR A 237 23.47 45.19 -23.60
CA THR A 237 24.05 46.27 -24.41
C THR A 237 25.06 45.70 -25.41
N TYR A 238 24.85 45.98 -26.70
CA TYR A 238 25.77 45.67 -27.79
C TYR A 238 26.61 46.90 -28.08
N SER A 239 27.93 46.75 -27.99
CA SER A 239 28.92 47.70 -28.51
C SER A 239 29.09 47.44 -30.01
N GLN A 240 29.05 48.52 -30.78
CA GLN A 240 29.29 48.55 -32.22
C GLN A 240 30.68 48.02 -32.57
N VAL A 241 30.76 47.17 -33.61
CA VAL A 241 31.95 47.10 -34.47
C VAL A 241 31.48 46.89 -35.91
N THR A 242 32.06 47.72 -36.76
CA THR A 242 31.89 47.96 -38.19
C THR A 242 32.13 46.75 -39.08
N SER A 243 31.34 46.66 -40.16
CA SER A 243 31.61 45.87 -41.36
C SER A 243 32.90 46.31 -42.06
N PRO A 244 33.55 45.41 -42.83
CA PRO A 244 33.55 45.69 -44.26
C PRO A 244 33.30 44.47 -45.17
N SER A 245 33.02 44.85 -46.40
CA SER A 245 32.62 44.16 -47.62
C SER A 245 33.51 43.03 -48.15
N GLY A 246 32.85 42.01 -48.70
CA GLY A 246 33.06 41.48 -50.06
C GLY A 246 34.26 40.56 -50.33
N THR A 247 34.00 39.29 -50.69
CA THR A 247 34.35 38.66 -51.99
C THR A 247 34.07 37.14 -52.03
N SER A 248 33.46 36.73 -53.15
CA SER A 248 33.52 35.46 -53.90
C SER A 248 33.27 34.05 -53.30
N PRO A 249 32.72 33.13 -54.12
CA PRO A 249 32.24 31.82 -53.71
C PRO A 249 33.38 30.79 -53.78
N ASN A 250 33.56 29.99 -52.74
CA ASN A 250 34.41 28.81 -52.85
C ASN A 250 33.87 27.64 -52.03
N ALA A 251 33.88 26.49 -52.71
CA ALA A 251 33.53 25.14 -52.31
C ALA A 251 33.18 24.93 -50.83
N LYS A 252 31.95 24.43 -50.59
CA LYS A 252 31.53 23.77 -49.35
C LYS A 252 32.39 22.52 -49.14
N ARG A 253 33.61 22.73 -48.65
CA ARG A 253 34.47 21.71 -48.08
C ARG A 253 33.73 21.20 -46.86
N VAL A 254 33.40 19.91 -46.88
CA VAL A 254 32.86 19.18 -45.73
C VAL A 254 33.69 19.57 -44.51
N ASN A 255 33.07 20.29 -43.56
CA ASN A 255 33.70 20.70 -42.32
C ASN A 255 34.11 19.43 -41.58
N SER A 256 35.36 19.02 -41.77
CA SER A 256 36.03 18.06 -40.92
C SER A 256 35.97 18.62 -39.51
N THR A 257 35.07 18.07 -38.70
CA THR A 257 34.96 18.32 -37.27
C THR A 257 36.23 17.80 -36.61
N THR A 258 37.29 18.58 -36.75
CA THR A 258 38.56 18.36 -36.07
C THR A 258 38.35 18.72 -34.61
N TYR A 259 38.21 17.71 -33.77
CA TYR A 259 38.13 17.88 -32.32
C TYR A 259 39.44 18.50 -31.82
N SER A 260 39.34 19.51 -30.97
CA SER A 260 40.52 20.15 -30.37
C SER A 260 41.32 19.12 -29.56
N PRO A 261 42.66 19.04 -29.71
CA PRO A 261 43.50 18.17 -28.88
C PRO A 261 43.29 18.37 -27.37
N ASN A 262 42.95 19.60 -26.95
CA ASN A 262 42.66 19.93 -25.56
C ASN A 262 41.32 19.34 -25.08
N SER A 263 40.28 19.30 -25.93
CA SER A 263 39.00 18.68 -25.55
C SER A 263 39.14 17.16 -25.43
N VAL A 264 39.91 16.53 -26.32
CA VAL A 264 40.24 15.09 -26.23
C VAL A 264 41.04 14.79 -24.95
N LYS A 265 42.08 15.59 -24.65
CA LYS A 265 42.88 15.43 -23.43
C LYS A 265 42.05 15.62 -22.15
N GLN A 266 41.17 16.61 -22.10
CA GLN A 266 40.26 16.81 -20.97
C GLN A 266 39.25 15.67 -20.83
N ALA A 267 38.75 15.11 -21.94
CA ALA A 267 37.86 13.96 -21.91
C ALA A 267 38.58 12.72 -21.35
N LEU A 268 39.81 12.45 -21.81
CA LEU A 268 40.63 11.34 -21.30
C LEU A 268 40.99 11.50 -19.82
N MET A 269 41.35 12.71 -19.36
CA MET A 269 41.63 12.95 -17.94
C MET A 269 40.40 12.83 -17.04
N LYS A 270 39.20 12.99 -17.59
CA LYS A 270 37.93 12.78 -16.87
C LYS A 270 37.51 11.30 -16.84
N GLN A 271 38.11 10.44 -17.68
CA GLN A 271 37.86 9.00 -17.60
C GLN A 271 38.49 8.46 -16.32
N LYS A 272 37.63 8.09 -15.37
CA LYS A 272 38.03 7.30 -14.21
C LYS A 272 37.75 5.84 -14.53
N GLY A 273 38.65 4.94 -14.11
CA GLY A 273 38.36 3.51 -14.13
C GLY A 273 37.04 3.21 -13.39
N PRO A 274 36.35 2.11 -13.72
CA PRO A 274 35.10 1.76 -13.04
C PRO A 274 35.36 1.59 -11.54
N SER A 275 34.50 2.17 -10.71
CA SER A 275 34.61 1.97 -9.26
C SER A 275 34.47 0.47 -8.91
N VAL A 276 35.11 0.00 -7.83
CA VAL A 276 34.95 -1.38 -7.33
C VAL A 276 33.47 -1.75 -7.19
N LYS A 277 32.63 -0.81 -6.72
CA LYS A 277 31.18 -0.99 -6.62
C LYS A 277 30.50 -1.19 -7.98
N ALA A 278 30.93 -0.46 -9.01
CA ALA A 278 30.40 -0.61 -10.37
C ALA A 278 30.80 -1.96 -10.97
N VAL A 279 32.06 -2.38 -10.80
CA VAL A 279 32.53 -3.71 -11.24
C VAL A 279 31.78 -4.81 -10.49
N GLN A 280 31.67 -4.72 -9.16
CA GLN A 280 30.96 -5.71 -8.35
C GLN A 280 29.48 -5.81 -8.71
N SER A 281 28.83 -4.68 -9.00
CA SER A 281 27.43 -4.67 -9.46
C SER A 281 27.26 -5.46 -10.76
N ILE A 282 28.22 -5.38 -11.69
CA ILE A 282 28.19 -6.17 -12.93
C ILE A 282 28.41 -7.65 -12.62
N LEU A 283 29.41 -7.98 -11.80
CA LEU A 283 29.73 -9.37 -11.44
C LEU A 283 28.60 -10.06 -10.66
N ASN A 284 27.84 -9.31 -9.86
CA ASN A 284 26.70 -9.84 -9.13
C ASN A 284 25.42 -9.88 -9.96
N THR A 285 25.39 -9.26 -11.14
CA THR A 285 24.15 -9.22 -11.93
C THR A 285 23.79 -10.62 -12.43
N LYS A 286 22.61 -11.09 -12.03
CA LYS A 286 21.99 -12.31 -12.53
C LYS A 286 21.17 -11.97 -13.77
N ARG A 287 21.39 -12.71 -14.86
CA ARG A 287 20.56 -12.70 -16.07
C ARG A 287 19.83 -14.02 -16.16
N ILE A 288 18.50 -13.97 -16.21
CA ILE A 288 17.65 -15.17 -16.27
C ILE A 288 16.72 -15.01 -17.47
N ARG A 289 16.70 -15.98 -18.37
CA ARG A 289 15.71 -16.00 -19.44
C ARG A 289 14.38 -16.45 -18.87
N CYS A 290 13.31 -15.71 -19.15
CA CYS A 290 11.99 -15.96 -18.58
C CYS A 290 10.91 -15.96 -19.67
N LEU A 291 9.94 -16.85 -19.53
CA LEU A 291 8.65 -16.73 -20.19
C LEU A 291 7.77 -15.79 -19.35
N VAL A 292 7.34 -14.69 -19.96
CA VAL A 292 6.60 -13.61 -19.30
C VAL A 292 5.17 -13.57 -19.79
N TYR A 293 4.23 -13.53 -18.85
CA TYR A 293 2.79 -13.49 -19.05
C TYR A 293 2.27 -12.13 -18.58
N ILE A 294 1.99 -11.24 -19.53
CA ILE A 294 1.41 -9.92 -19.19
C ILE A 294 -0.04 -10.12 -18.76
N VAL A 295 -0.40 -9.52 -17.62
CA VAL A 295 -1.77 -9.53 -17.13
C VAL A 295 -2.59 -8.55 -17.98
N ALA A 296 -3.55 -9.08 -18.73
CA ALA A 296 -4.46 -8.26 -19.52
C ALA A 296 -5.41 -7.45 -18.61
N PRO A 297 -5.75 -6.20 -18.97
CA PRO A 297 -6.85 -5.48 -18.34
C PRO A 297 -8.15 -6.27 -18.48
N CYS A 298 -9.00 -6.23 -17.45
CA CYS A 298 -10.31 -6.88 -17.48
C CYS A 298 -11.38 -5.95 -16.91
N SER A 299 -12.58 -6.01 -17.48
CA SER A 299 -13.74 -5.30 -16.94
C SER A 299 -14.34 -6.07 -15.76
N PHE A 300 -15.07 -5.35 -14.91
CA PHE A 300 -15.79 -5.97 -13.80
C PHE A 300 -16.84 -6.98 -14.30
N GLU A 301 -17.56 -6.66 -15.37
CA GLU A 301 -18.55 -7.53 -16.00
C GLU A 301 -17.94 -8.86 -16.48
N SER A 302 -16.74 -8.80 -17.06
CA SER A 302 -16.02 -10.01 -17.49
C SER A 302 -15.65 -10.90 -16.31
N LEU A 303 -15.20 -10.30 -15.20
CA LEU A 303 -14.83 -11.05 -13.99
C LEU A 303 -16.03 -11.71 -13.30
N ILE A 304 -17.22 -11.07 -13.29
CA ILE A 304 -18.42 -11.68 -12.69
C ILE A 304 -19.03 -12.74 -13.60
N THR A 305 -19.01 -12.55 -14.92
CA THR A 305 -19.60 -13.50 -15.89
C THR A 305 -18.75 -14.75 -16.01
N ASN A 306 -17.43 -14.60 -15.90
CA ASN A 306 -16.49 -15.70 -15.94
C ASN A 306 -15.58 -15.62 -14.71
N ALA A 307 -16.14 -15.94 -13.54
CA ALA A 307 -15.47 -15.94 -12.24
C ALA A 307 -14.44 -17.07 -12.11
N LYS A 308 -13.53 -17.18 -13.08
CA LYS A 308 -12.40 -18.10 -13.08
C LYS A 308 -11.19 -17.39 -12.50
N THR A 309 -10.40 -18.16 -11.77
CA THR A 309 -9.07 -17.73 -11.35
C THR A 309 -8.22 -17.50 -12.60
N TYR A 310 -7.45 -16.41 -12.62
CA TYR A 310 -6.50 -16.10 -13.69
C TYR A 310 -5.73 -17.36 -14.11
N SER A 311 -5.89 -17.73 -15.38
CA SER A 311 -5.16 -18.84 -15.98
C SER A 311 -4.16 -18.30 -16.99
N VAL A 312 -2.90 -18.54 -16.66
CA VAL A 312 -1.72 -18.28 -17.49
C VAL A 312 -1.88 -18.83 -18.92
N LYS A 313 -2.61 -19.95 -19.09
CA LYS A 313 -2.81 -20.61 -20.39
C LYS A 313 -3.77 -19.89 -21.34
N HIS A 314 -4.70 -19.08 -20.82
CA HIS A 314 -5.83 -18.60 -21.62
C HIS A 314 -5.90 -17.07 -21.73
N GLU A 315 -5.26 -16.34 -20.81
CA GLU A 315 -5.58 -14.92 -20.61
C GLU A 315 -4.38 -13.99 -20.78
N ALA A 316 -3.20 -14.51 -21.12
CA ALA A 316 -1.96 -13.74 -21.11
C ALA A 316 -1.33 -13.65 -22.50
N GLN A 317 -0.89 -12.44 -22.85
CA GLN A 317 0.10 -12.28 -23.90
C GLN A 317 1.44 -12.81 -23.38
N THR A 318 2.05 -13.74 -24.12
CA THR A 318 3.31 -14.38 -23.75
C THR A 318 4.44 -13.95 -24.65
N PHE A 319 5.61 -13.69 -24.07
CA PHE A 319 6.86 -13.58 -24.81
C PHE A 319 8.03 -13.91 -23.89
N THR A 320 9.18 -14.18 -24.49
CA THR A 320 10.41 -14.44 -23.75
C THR A 320 11.23 -13.17 -23.63
N CYS A 321 11.77 -12.91 -22.44
CA CYS A 321 12.76 -11.85 -22.24
C CYS A 321 13.76 -12.26 -21.16
N ASP A 322 14.87 -11.53 -21.07
CA ASP A 322 15.81 -11.72 -19.98
C ASP A 322 15.46 -10.79 -18.82
N LEU A 323 15.33 -11.36 -17.63
CA LEU A 323 15.26 -10.64 -16.37
C LEU A 323 16.67 -10.44 -15.81
N ILE A 324 17.06 -9.17 -15.65
CA ILE A 324 18.42 -8.77 -15.27
C ILE A 324 18.36 -7.97 -13.98
N TYR A 325 18.98 -8.49 -12.91
CA TYR A 325 18.99 -7.85 -11.59
C TYR A 325 20.17 -8.30 -10.72
N ASP A 326 20.50 -7.53 -9.69
CA ASP A 326 21.47 -7.91 -8.66
C ASP A 326 20.73 -8.62 -7.51
N PRO A 327 20.87 -9.95 -7.33
CA PRO A 327 20.22 -10.69 -6.25
C PRO A 327 20.76 -10.30 -4.87
N MET A 328 21.98 -9.75 -4.79
CA MET A 328 22.60 -9.23 -3.57
C MET A 328 22.34 -7.72 -3.39
N GLY A 329 21.62 -7.10 -4.33
CA GLY A 329 21.25 -5.71 -4.31
C GLY A 329 20.29 -5.36 -3.16
N GLN A 330 20.04 -4.06 -3.00
CA GLN A 330 19.11 -3.58 -1.98
C GLN A 330 17.70 -4.11 -2.25
N SER A 331 17.29 -5.06 -1.40
CA SER A 331 15.94 -5.61 -1.42
C SER A 331 15.07 -4.95 -0.35
N LYS A 332 13.83 -4.62 -0.70
CA LYS A 332 12.81 -4.17 0.24
C LYS A 332 11.99 -5.38 0.68
N PHE A 333 11.67 -5.50 1.97
CA PHE A 333 10.86 -6.58 2.51
C PHE A 333 9.52 -6.05 3.02
N GLY A 334 8.43 -6.62 2.53
CA GLY A 334 7.09 -6.45 3.11
C GLY A 334 6.79 -7.53 4.15
N GLY A 335 5.52 -7.71 4.47
CA GLY A 335 5.07 -8.73 5.42
C GLY A 335 5.34 -10.18 4.97
N PHE A 336 5.18 -10.45 3.66
CA PHE A 336 5.26 -11.81 3.09
C PHE A 336 5.99 -11.86 1.73
N LYS A 337 6.53 -10.74 1.24
CA LYS A 337 7.22 -10.66 -0.06
C LYS A 337 8.51 -9.85 0.01
N ARG A 338 9.51 -10.31 -0.74
CA ARG A 338 10.72 -9.57 -1.07
C ARG A 338 10.51 -8.84 -2.38
N ALA A 339 10.94 -7.60 -2.46
CA ALA A 339 10.97 -6.78 -3.67
C ALA A 339 12.40 -6.40 -4.00
N THR A 340 12.86 -6.71 -5.21
CA THR A 340 14.15 -6.35 -5.77
C THR A 340 13.92 -5.55 -7.05
N PHE A 341 14.82 -4.63 -7.39
CA PHE A 341 14.69 -3.82 -8.60
C PHE A 341 15.64 -4.32 -9.68
N GLY A 342 15.15 -4.37 -10.91
CA GLY A 342 15.90 -4.84 -12.06
C GLY A 342 15.38 -4.24 -13.36
N HIS A 343 15.74 -4.89 -14.46
CA HIS A 343 15.21 -4.56 -15.77
C HIS A 343 15.01 -5.81 -16.61
N THR A 344 14.15 -5.70 -17.61
CA THR A 344 13.96 -6.70 -18.66
C THR A 344 14.80 -6.36 -19.89
N SER A 345 15.14 -7.33 -20.74
CA SER A 345 15.84 -7.04 -22.00
C SER A 345 15.00 -6.24 -23.00
N VAL A 346 13.67 -6.26 -22.86
CA VAL A 346 12.71 -5.49 -23.67
C VAL A 346 11.67 -4.82 -22.76
N PRO A 347 11.14 -3.63 -23.09
CA PRO A 347 10.05 -3.01 -22.33
C PRO A 347 8.79 -3.88 -22.32
N ILE A 348 8.30 -4.27 -21.13
CA ILE A 348 7.15 -5.19 -21.01
C ILE A 348 5.82 -4.48 -20.67
N PHE A 349 5.89 -3.23 -20.21
CA PHE A 349 4.71 -2.45 -19.79
C PHE A 349 4.41 -1.25 -20.71
N GLY A 350 5.04 -1.23 -21.88
CA GLY A 350 4.98 -0.14 -22.87
C GLY A 350 6.25 0.71 -22.90
N SER A 351 6.47 1.43 -23.99
CA SER A 351 7.72 2.18 -24.25
C SER A 351 8.00 3.27 -23.21
N SER A 352 6.96 3.88 -22.64
CA SER A 352 7.08 4.96 -21.65
C SER A 352 7.59 4.48 -20.29
N ALA A 353 7.30 3.23 -19.89
CA ALA A 353 7.78 2.66 -18.63
C ALA A 353 9.26 2.21 -18.71
N GLY A 354 9.81 2.14 -19.93
CA GLY A 354 11.12 1.55 -20.17
C GLY A 354 11.18 0.07 -19.80
N SER A 355 12.38 -0.43 -19.52
CA SER A 355 12.61 -1.83 -19.14
C SER A 355 12.67 -2.06 -17.63
N LYS A 356 12.51 -1.04 -16.80
CA LYS A 356 12.65 -1.17 -15.35
C LYS A 356 11.47 -1.93 -14.75
N VAL A 357 11.76 -2.88 -13.87
CA VAL A 357 10.74 -3.69 -13.19
C VAL A 357 11.05 -3.85 -11.70
N CYS A 358 9.99 -3.94 -10.89
CA CYS A 358 10.04 -4.42 -9.52
C CYS A 358 9.76 -5.92 -9.53
N ILE A 359 10.73 -6.70 -9.06
CA ILE A 359 10.71 -8.16 -9.03
C ILE A 359 10.29 -8.61 -7.63
N LYS A 360 9.16 -9.31 -7.53
CA LYS A 360 8.61 -9.79 -6.26
C LYS A 360 8.64 -11.31 -6.16
N GLN A 361 9.00 -11.79 -4.96
CA GLN A 361 8.95 -13.20 -4.58
C GLN A 361 8.33 -13.33 -3.19
N ALA A 362 7.46 -14.32 -3.02
CA ALA A 362 6.86 -14.62 -1.73
C ALA A 362 7.85 -15.34 -0.81
N PHE A 363 7.73 -15.13 0.49
CA PHE A 363 8.49 -15.86 1.51
C PHE A 363 7.61 -16.21 2.70
N TYR A 364 8.06 -17.17 3.50
CA TYR A 364 7.48 -17.49 4.80
C TYR A 364 8.54 -17.41 5.90
N THR A 365 8.06 -17.42 7.14
CA THR A 365 8.89 -17.51 8.34
C THR A 365 8.47 -18.75 9.13
N LYS A 366 9.43 -19.46 9.73
CA LYS A 366 9.13 -20.64 10.54
C LYS A 366 8.82 -20.21 11.98
N LYS A 367 7.92 -20.93 12.66
CA LYS A 367 7.67 -20.76 14.09
C LYS A 367 8.99 -20.91 14.86
N GLY A 368 9.31 -19.95 15.72
CA GLY A 368 10.59 -19.89 16.45
C GLY A 368 11.75 -19.20 15.71
N ALA A 369 11.61 -18.89 14.41
CA ALA A 369 12.63 -18.19 13.62
C ALA A 369 12.04 -17.03 12.78
N PRO A 370 11.35 -16.04 13.39
CA PRO A 370 10.66 -14.97 12.66
C PRO A 370 11.59 -14.05 11.86
N LYS A 371 12.89 -14.09 12.15
CA LYS A 371 13.91 -13.28 11.45
C LYS A 371 14.42 -13.93 10.17
N ILE A 372 14.25 -15.26 10.02
CA ILE A 372 14.72 -15.99 8.83
C ILE A 372 13.56 -16.10 7.86
N ARG A 373 13.80 -15.64 6.63
CA ARG A 373 12.83 -15.65 5.53
C ARG A 373 13.20 -16.73 4.54
N TYR A 374 12.30 -17.67 4.33
CA TYR A 374 12.48 -18.77 3.38
C TYR A 374 11.64 -18.46 2.15
N MET A 375 12.27 -18.45 0.98
CA MET A 375 11.51 -18.34 -0.27
C MET A 375 10.69 -19.62 -0.47
N TYR A 376 9.48 -19.48 -0.98
CA TYR A 376 8.71 -20.63 -1.44
C TYR A 376 9.36 -21.28 -2.66
N ASP A 377 9.16 -22.58 -2.83
CA ASP A 377 9.44 -23.28 -4.10
C ASP A 377 8.56 -22.74 -5.24
N SER A 378 8.86 -23.11 -6.48
CA SER A 378 8.23 -22.55 -7.66
C SER A 378 6.73 -22.81 -7.75
N ALA A 379 6.24 -23.98 -7.32
CA ALA A 379 4.81 -24.28 -7.32
C ALA A 379 4.06 -23.43 -6.29
N ALA A 380 4.61 -23.29 -5.08
CA ALA A 380 4.04 -22.42 -4.06
C ALA A 380 4.17 -20.93 -4.42
N GLN A 381 5.28 -20.48 -5.02
CA GLN A 381 5.42 -19.13 -5.58
C GLN A 381 4.33 -18.85 -6.60
N MET A 382 4.16 -19.74 -7.58
CA MET A 382 3.12 -19.64 -8.60
C MET A 382 1.74 -19.43 -8.00
N ASN A 383 1.38 -20.22 -6.99
CA ASN A 383 0.10 -20.11 -6.30
C ASN A 383 -0.06 -18.77 -5.57
N HIS A 384 0.96 -18.34 -4.82
CA HIS A 384 0.92 -17.07 -4.10
C HIS A 384 0.88 -15.84 -5.02
N LEU A 385 1.65 -15.86 -6.10
CA LEU A 385 1.77 -14.73 -7.02
C LEU A 385 0.56 -14.63 -7.97
N THR A 386 -0.02 -15.76 -8.36
CA THR A 386 -1.30 -15.79 -9.09
C THR A 386 -2.45 -15.22 -8.25
N ARG A 387 -2.49 -15.49 -6.93
CA ARG A 387 -3.47 -14.85 -6.03
C ARG A 387 -3.34 -13.33 -6.04
N ASP A 388 -2.11 -12.81 -5.97
CA ASP A 388 -1.84 -11.38 -6.08
C ASP A 388 -2.30 -10.80 -7.42
N ILE A 389 -2.06 -11.51 -8.53
CA ILE A 389 -2.56 -11.14 -9.86
C ILE A 389 -4.08 -11.02 -9.86
N ASN A 390 -4.78 -12.01 -9.32
CA ASN A 390 -6.24 -11.96 -9.21
C ASN A 390 -6.71 -10.79 -8.36
N CYS A 391 -6.10 -10.56 -7.19
CA CYS A 391 -6.43 -9.41 -6.35
C CYS A 391 -6.26 -8.09 -7.10
N SER A 392 -5.17 -7.93 -7.86
CA SER A 392 -4.94 -6.71 -8.64
C SER A 392 -5.94 -6.55 -9.78
N ARG A 393 -6.32 -7.63 -10.46
CA ARG A 393 -7.35 -7.61 -11.51
C ARG A 393 -8.70 -7.16 -10.98
N TRP A 394 -9.14 -7.76 -9.87
CA TRP A 394 -10.38 -7.35 -9.19
C TRP A 394 -10.31 -5.90 -8.70
N ALA A 395 -9.17 -5.46 -8.16
CA ALA A 395 -9.00 -4.11 -7.69
C ALA A 395 -9.07 -3.07 -8.83
N ASP A 396 -8.42 -3.36 -9.97
CA ASP A 396 -8.46 -2.50 -11.16
C ASP A 396 -9.88 -2.43 -11.75
N ALA A 397 -10.51 -3.59 -11.98
CA ALA A 397 -11.89 -3.67 -12.47
C ALA A 397 -12.89 -2.96 -11.54
N SER A 398 -12.71 -3.08 -10.23
CA SER A 398 -13.53 -2.39 -9.24
C SER A 398 -13.29 -0.88 -9.22
N MET A 399 -12.09 -0.42 -9.58
CA MET A 399 -11.83 1.01 -9.75
C MET A 399 -12.49 1.54 -11.03
N GLN A 400 -12.51 0.75 -12.11
CA GLN A 400 -13.24 1.11 -13.33
C GLN A 400 -14.75 1.28 -13.06
N LEU A 401 -15.36 0.43 -12.21
CA LEU A 401 -16.76 0.64 -11.78
C LEU A 401 -16.98 2.03 -11.15
N VAL A 402 -16.05 2.49 -10.32
CA VAL A 402 -16.13 3.81 -9.67
C VAL A 402 -16.06 4.91 -10.72
N TYR A 403 -15.14 4.79 -11.67
CA TYR A 403 -15.01 5.78 -12.74
C TYR A 403 -16.23 5.79 -13.67
N ASN A 404 -16.77 4.63 -14.05
CA ASN A 404 -17.98 4.54 -14.85
C ASN A 404 -19.16 5.26 -14.15
N LEU A 405 -19.34 5.03 -12.84
CA LEU A 405 -20.36 5.73 -12.06
C LEU A 405 -20.17 7.26 -12.08
N VAL A 406 -18.94 7.73 -11.90
CA VAL A 406 -18.60 9.16 -11.94
C VAL A 406 -18.93 9.74 -13.33
N ASP A 407 -18.54 9.04 -14.39
CA ASP A 407 -18.72 9.50 -15.76
C ASP A 407 -20.21 9.49 -16.17
N GLU A 408 -20.98 8.48 -15.78
CA GLU A 408 -22.45 8.42 -15.94
C GLU A 408 -23.15 9.57 -15.21
N THR A 409 -22.79 9.80 -13.93
CA THR A 409 -23.38 10.88 -13.12
C THR A 409 -23.09 12.25 -13.76
N ARG A 410 -21.88 12.44 -14.27
CA ARG A 410 -21.49 13.67 -14.98
C ARG A 410 -22.29 13.89 -16.25
N ALA A 411 -22.52 12.83 -17.04
CA ALA A 411 -23.32 12.91 -18.25
C ALA A 411 -24.78 13.31 -17.95
N GLN A 412 -25.36 12.81 -16.87
CA GLN A 412 -26.74 13.10 -16.46
C GLN A 412 -26.94 14.54 -15.95
N GLN A 413 -25.96 15.10 -15.24
CA GLN A 413 -26.07 16.43 -14.64
C GLN A 413 -25.79 17.59 -15.61
N GLY A 414 -25.30 17.32 -16.83
CA GLY A 414 -25.13 18.33 -17.88
C GLY A 414 -24.08 19.41 -17.59
N GLY A 415 -23.12 19.16 -16.68
CA GLY A 415 -22.12 20.14 -16.27
C GLY A 415 -20.75 19.53 -15.95
N GLN A 416 -19.72 20.38 -15.88
CA GLN A 416 -18.40 19.98 -15.36
C GLN A 416 -18.48 19.90 -13.83
N PRO A 417 -18.01 18.81 -13.19
CA PRO A 417 -18.04 18.71 -11.74
C PRO A 417 -17.22 19.85 -11.13
N PRO A 418 -17.65 20.41 -9.99
CA PRO A 418 -16.97 21.54 -9.34
C PRO A 418 -15.57 21.18 -8.83
N LEU A 419 -15.28 19.88 -8.73
CA LEU A 419 -13.98 19.36 -8.32
C LEU A 419 -13.45 18.41 -9.40
N GLU A 420 -12.15 18.52 -9.69
CA GLU A 420 -11.47 17.58 -10.57
C GLU A 420 -11.42 16.20 -9.90
N VAL A 421 -11.82 15.15 -10.62
CA VAL A 421 -11.81 13.79 -10.07
C VAL A 421 -10.43 13.17 -10.29
N PRO A 422 -9.73 12.72 -9.24
CA PRO A 422 -8.43 12.08 -9.39
C PRO A 422 -8.53 10.81 -10.27
N ARG A 423 -7.69 10.72 -11.31
CA ARG A 423 -7.56 9.53 -12.15
C ARG A 423 -6.36 8.71 -11.70
N LEU A 424 -6.65 7.64 -10.97
CA LEU A 424 -5.71 6.71 -10.35
C LEU A 424 -5.78 5.37 -11.10
N ARG A 425 -4.69 4.62 -11.08
CA ARG A 425 -4.63 3.26 -11.63
C ARG A 425 -3.77 2.36 -10.76
N PHE A 426 -3.99 1.06 -10.85
CA PHE A 426 -3.05 0.09 -10.32
C PHE A 426 -1.83 -0.02 -11.24
N VAL A 427 -0.69 -0.43 -10.67
CA VAL A 427 0.52 -0.70 -11.45
C VAL A 427 0.29 -1.89 -12.37
N LYS A 428 0.88 -1.87 -13.56
CA LYS A 428 0.83 -3.03 -14.45
C LYS A 428 1.66 -4.17 -13.86
N MET A 429 1.20 -5.39 -14.11
CA MET A 429 1.84 -6.60 -13.58
C MET A 429 2.02 -7.66 -14.65
N ALA A 430 3.00 -8.52 -14.45
CA ALA A 430 3.23 -9.72 -15.26
C ALA A 430 3.75 -10.85 -14.37
N LEU A 431 3.43 -12.08 -14.73
CA LEU A 431 4.04 -13.27 -14.14
C LEU A 431 5.25 -13.66 -14.99
N ALA A 432 6.40 -13.91 -14.38
CA ALA A 432 7.58 -14.39 -15.08
C ALA A 432 8.01 -15.76 -14.54
N ILE A 433 8.20 -16.73 -15.42
CA ILE A 433 8.70 -18.06 -15.09
C ILE A 433 10.07 -18.21 -15.73
N ALA A 434 11.09 -18.48 -14.93
CA ALA A 434 12.43 -18.73 -15.42
C ALA A 434 12.49 -20.00 -16.28
N GLU A 435 13.23 -19.93 -17.38
CA GLU A 435 13.63 -21.07 -18.20
C GLU A 435 14.85 -21.75 -17.54
N ASN A 436 14.68 -22.24 -16.31
CA ASN A 436 15.64 -23.06 -15.57
C ASN A 436 14.96 -24.32 -15.01
N ASP A 437 15.74 -25.28 -14.52
CA ASP A 437 15.25 -26.57 -14.02
C ASP A 437 14.24 -26.41 -12.88
N ASP A 438 14.44 -25.40 -12.04
CA ASP A 438 13.56 -25.11 -10.89
C ASP A 438 12.29 -24.34 -11.27
N HIS A 439 12.20 -23.79 -12.48
CA HIS A 439 11.12 -22.90 -12.93
C HIS A 439 10.83 -21.73 -11.97
N ASP A 440 11.89 -21.07 -11.49
CA ASP A 440 11.78 -19.95 -10.54
C ASP A 440 10.71 -18.95 -11.01
N THR A 441 9.72 -18.69 -10.15
CA THR A 441 8.58 -17.85 -10.50
C THR A 441 8.64 -16.49 -9.80
N TYR A 442 8.36 -15.42 -10.55
CA TYR A 442 8.45 -14.03 -10.12
C TYR A 442 7.17 -13.26 -10.50
N LEU A 443 6.81 -12.29 -9.68
CA LEU A 443 5.82 -11.27 -10.04
C LEU A 443 6.58 -10.00 -10.44
N LEU A 444 6.38 -9.54 -11.66
CA LEU A 444 6.96 -8.31 -12.18
C LEU A 444 5.92 -7.21 -12.09
N GLU A 445 6.29 -6.07 -11.51
CA GLU A 445 5.48 -4.87 -11.48
C GLU A 445 6.20 -3.70 -12.13
N GLU A 446 5.43 -2.76 -12.66
CA GLU A 446 5.92 -1.46 -13.09
C GLU A 446 6.61 -0.72 -11.93
N VAL A 447 7.78 -0.12 -12.20
CA VAL A 447 8.50 0.68 -11.21
C VAL A 447 7.89 2.07 -11.11
N ILE A 448 7.51 2.46 -9.90
CA ILE A 448 7.15 3.84 -9.55
C ILE A 448 8.45 4.61 -9.24
N ASP A 449 8.74 5.67 -9.98
CA ASP A 449 9.94 6.48 -9.75
C ASP A 449 9.64 7.52 -8.68
N GLU A 450 10.12 7.29 -7.45
CA GLU A 450 9.87 8.19 -6.31
C GLU A 450 10.32 9.64 -6.58
N LYS A 451 11.22 9.90 -7.55
CA LYS A 451 11.60 11.26 -7.94
C LYS A 451 10.56 11.94 -8.83
N GLN A 452 9.86 11.17 -9.66
CA GLN A 452 8.86 11.68 -10.60
C GLN A 452 7.46 11.62 -9.98
N ASP A 453 7.13 10.49 -9.36
CA ASP A 453 5.80 10.17 -8.81
C ASP A 453 5.66 10.55 -7.32
N GLY A 454 6.78 10.87 -6.66
CA GLY A 454 6.84 11.14 -5.24
C GLY A 454 6.93 9.88 -4.38
N PRO A 455 7.04 10.04 -3.04
CA PRO A 455 7.19 8.91 -2.14
C PRO A 455 5.94 8.03 -2.09
N PHE A 456 6.15 6.73 -1.87
CA PHE A 456 5.04 5.80 -1.63
C PHE A 456 4.26 6.20 -0.37
N LEU A 457 2.93 6.26 -0.48
CA LEU A 457 2.04 6.65 0.60
C LEU A 457 0.87 5.67 0.74
N LYS A 458 0.52 5.39 1.99
CA LYS A 458 -0.69 4.65 2.33
C LYS A 458 -1.83 5.63 2.61
N TYR A 459 -2.85 5.63 1.75
CA TYR A 459 -4.00 6.53 1.85
C TYR A 459 -5.09 6.00 2.79
N ILE A 460 -5.26 4.69 2.88
CA ILE A 460 -6.28 4.03 3.72
C ILE A 460 -5.65 2.80 4.38
N ASN A 461 -5.98 2.54 5.65
CA ASN A 461 -5.51 1.36 6.36
C ASN A 461 -6.45 0.18 6.18
N ASN A 462 -5.91 -1.05 6.15
CA ASN A 462 -6.72 -2.26 5.95
C ASN A 462 -7.75 -2.48 7.08
N ASN A 463 -7.51 -1.92 8.26
CA ASN A 463 -8.38 -2.02 9.44
C ASN A 463 -9.29 -0.80 9.64
N SER A 464 -9.36 0.13 8.68
CA SER A 464 -10.20 1.31 8.80
C SER A 464 -10.57 1.89 7.43
N ALA A 465 -11.85 2.16 7.22
CA ALA A 465 -12.33 2.89 6.03
C ALA A 465 -12.02 4.39 6.08
N VAL A 466 -11.53 4.89 7.23
CA VAL A 466 -11.21 6.30 7.42
C VAL A 466 -9.88 6.62 6.72
N PRO A 467 -9.84 7.62 5.82
CA PRO A 467 -8.60 8.06 5.19
C PRO A 467 -7.52 8.42 6.21
N VAL A 468 -6.27 8.08 5.89
CA VAL A 468 -5.10 8.56 6.63
C VAL A 468 -5.05 10.09 6.52
N PRO A 469 -4.93 10.83 7.64
CA PRO A 469 -4.77 12.28 7.57
C PRO A 469 -3.43 12.66 6.91
N LEU A 470 -3.51 13.36 5.78
CA LEU A 470 -2.38 13.83 4.98
C LEU A 470 -2.31 15.37 5.01
N VAL A 471 -1.09 15.92 5.02
CA VAL A 471 -0.84 17.37 5.14
C VAL A 471 -1.11 18.09 3.83
N SER A 472 -0.71 17.48 2.71
CA SER A 472 -0.95 18.03 1.38
C SER A 472 -2.46 17.98 1.09
N PRO A 473 -3.10 19.12 0.77
CA PRO A 473 -4.51 19.17 0.42
C PRO A 473 -4.86 18.22 -0.73
N ASP A 474 -4.04 18.17 -1.78
CA ASP A 474 -4.25 17.29 -2.94
C ASP A 474 -4.23 15.82 -2.54
N ARG A 475 -3.26 15.43 -1.71
CA ARG A 475 -3.17 14.05 -1.20
C ARG A 475 -4.31 13.71 -0.26
N ALA A 476 -4.73 14.65 0.59
CA ALA A 476 -5.90 14.47 1.44
C ALA A 476 -7.18 14.31 0.61
N TYR A 477 -7.27 15.04 -0.50
CA TYR A 477 -8.37 14.91 -1.45
C TYR A 477 -8.35 13.55 -2.18
N ILE A 478 -7.18 13.06 -2.62
CA ILE A 478 -7.02 11.69 -3.12
C ILE A 478 -7.47 10.66 -2.07
N ALA A 479 -7.10 10.85 -0.80
CA ALA A 479 -7.50 9.96 0.28
C ALA A 479 -9.04 9.92 0.48
N LYS A 480 -9.70 11.09 0.39
CA LYS A 480 -11.17 11.19 0.41
C LYS A 480 -11.80 10.49 -0.80
N PHE A 481 -11.26 10.72 -1.99
CA PHE A 481 -11.73 10.04 -3.20
C PHE A 481 -11.59 8.52 -3.10
N LEU A 482 -10.48 8.00 -2.57
CA LEU A 482 -10.30 6.56 -2.37
C LEU A 482 -11.29 5.98 -1.34
N SER A 483 -11.69 6.74 -0.32
CA SER A 483 -12.72 6.31 0.63
C SER A 483 -14.11 6.29 -0.01
N PHE A 484 -14.43 7.30 -0.83
CA PHE A 484 -15.61 7.27 -1.69
C PHE A 484 -15.59 6.05 -2.64
N ALA A 485 -14.46 5.77 -3.28
CA ALA A 485 -14.30 4.61 -4.16
C ALA A 485 -14.57 3.30 -3.40
N GLN A 486 -14.01 3.12 -2.20
CA GLN A 486 -14.29 1.96 -1.35
C GLN A 486 -15.78 1.84 -1.01
N HIS A 487 -16.45 2.94 -0.71
CA HIS A 487 -17.89 2.95 -0.43
C HIS A 487 -18.71 2.52 -1.65
N VAL A 488 -18.41 3.09 -2.83
CA VAL A 488 -19.08 2.70 -4.09
C VAL A 488 -18.87 1.21 -4.37
N GLN A 489 -17.64 0.73 -4.26
CA GLN A 489 -17.30 -0.68 -4.46
C GLN A 489 -18.08 -1.59 -3.50
N PHE A 490 -18.18 -1.22 -2.23
CA PHE A 490 -18.95 -1.96 -1.22
C PHE A 490 -20.45 -2.00 -1.54
N THR A 491 -21.05 -0.87 -1.91
CA THR A 491 -22.48 -0.79 -2.24
C THR A 491 -22.80 -1.50 -3.56
N LYS A 492 -21.98 -1.30 -4.61
CA LYS A 492 -22.21 -1.90 -5.95
C LYS A 492 -22.01 -3.41 -5.99
N THR A 493 -21.24 -3.96 -5.06
CA THR A 493 -21.07 -5.41 -4.90
C THR A 493 -22.13 -6.04 -3.99
N GLY A 494 -23.20 -5.31 -3.65
CA GLY A 494 -24.29 -5.84 -2.83
C GLY A 494 -23.85 -6.15 -1.40
N TYR A 495 -22.94 -5.35 -0.83
CA TYR A 495 -22.39 -5.57 0.51
C TYR A 495 -21.65 -6.90 0.67
N MET A 496 -21.14 -7.51 -0.41
CA MET A 496 -20.36 -8.74 -0.35
C MET A 496 -19.01 -8.52 0.37
N ARG A 497 -19.08 -8.55 1.70
CA ARG A 497 -18.03 -9.01 2.59
C ARG A 497 -18.67 -10.01 3.56
N THR A 498 -18.05 -11.19 3.63
CA THR A 498 -18.13 -12.19 4.72
C THR A 498 -19.38 -13.07 4.87
N HIS A 499 -19.74 -13.89 3.89
CA HIS A 499 -20.49 -15.14 4.19
C HIS A 499 -19.92 -16.42 3.57
N SER A 500 -18.85 -16.36 2.77
CA SER A 500 -18.35 -17.54 2.03
C SER A 500 -16.82 -17.68 1.95
N ALA A 501 -16.09 -17.07 2.87
CA ALA A 501 -14.68 -17.40 3.11
C ALA A 501 -14.55 -18.21 4.41
N HIS A 502 -15.17 -19.39 4.42
CA HIS A 502 -14.89 -20.47 5.37
C HIS A 502 -14.42 -21.69 4.60
#